data_AF-A0A2G1W053-F1
#
_entry.id   AF-A0A2G1W053-F1
#
_cell.length_a   1.000
_cell.length_b   1.000
_cell.length_c   1.000
_cell.angle_alpha   90.00
_cell.angle_beta   90.00
_cell.angle_gamma   90.00
#
_symmetry.space_group_name_H-M   'P 1'
#
loop_
_entity.id
_entity.type
_entity.pdbx_description
1 polymer ?
#
loop_
_entity_poly.entity_id
_entity_poly.type
_entity_poly.pdbx_seq_one_letter_code
_entity_poly.pdbx_strand_id
1 'polypeptide(L)'
;MAKFYVQSGTFRSVVAADSARKAALWAVHQVMQQVLPTDEDSGSLPASGSSPTPTSQSQDKSSDRPDGSTPVAVLDGRVRISERGYDRNDCAEMPTMEVVAEWNQMVLTLDRLHQMMRHA
;
A
#
# COMPACT_ATOMS: atom_id res chain seq x y z
N MET A 1 -18.23 -5.00 10.33
CA MET A 1 -16.90 -5.21 9.73
C MET A 1 -15.85 -4.84 10.75
N ALA A 2 -14.91 -5.75 11.01
CA ALA A 2 -13.81 -5.51 11.94
C ALA A 2 -12.68 -4.75 11.22
N LYS A 3 -11.87 -4.02 12.00
CA LYS A 3 -10.66 -3.37 11.49
C LYS A 3 -9.49 -4.31 11.69
N PHE A 4 -8.77 -4.59 10.61
CA PHE A 4 -7.59 -5.44 10.60
C PHE A 4 -6.35 -4.63 10.24
N TYR A 5 -5.36 -4.70 11.10
CA TYR A 5 -4.02 -4.18 10.90
C TYR A 5 -3.21 -5.26 10.20
N VAL A 6 -2.85 -5.01 8.94
CA VAL A 6 -2.09 -5.94 8.09
C VAL A 6 -0.66 -5.43 7.95
N GLN A 7 0.31 -6.31 8.14
CA GLN A 7 1.73 -6.01 8.06
C GLN A 7 2.48 -7.14 7.38
N SER A 8 3.39 -6.79 6.47
CA SER A 8 4.29 -7.73 5.82
C SER A 8 5.52 -6.98 5.31
N GLY A 9 6.72 -7.33 5.77
CA GLY A 9 7.94 -6.61 5.39
C GLY A 9 7.86 -5.11 5.69
N THR A 10 7.97 -4.29 4.65
CA THR A 10 7.83 -2.82 4.74
C THR A 10 6.39 -2.34 4.54
N PHE A 11 5.46 -3.23 4.17
CA PHE A 11 4.05 -2.92 3.98
C PHE A 11 3.29 -2.92 5.31
N ARG A 12 2.52 -1.84 5.55
CA ARG A 12 1.58 -1.70 6.67
C ARG A 12 0.30 -1.03 6.16
N SER A 13 -0.85 -1.64 6.41
CA SER A 13 -2.15 -1.09 6.02
C SER A 13 -3.26 -1.49 6.98
N VAL A 14 -4.30 -0.67 7.09
CA VAL A 14 -5.50 -0.96 7.88
C VAL A 14 -6.65 -1.25 6.93
N VAL A 15 -7.22 -2.45 7.04
CA VAL A 15 -8.27 -2.94 6.15
C VAL A 15 -9.52 -3.23 6.96
N ALA A 16 -10.67 -2.72 6.52
CA ALA A 16 -11.96 -3.15 7.06
C ALA A 16 -12.39 -4.43 6.32
N ALA A 17 -12.56 -5.53 7.04
CA ALA A 17 -12.95 -6.81 6.46
C ALA A 17 -13.84 -7.61 7.41
N ASP A 18 -14.44 -8.68 6.89
CA ASP A 18 -15.19 -9.64 7.71
C ASP A 18 -14.29 -10.74 8.30
N SER A 19 -13.07 -10.90 7.77
CA SER A 19 -12.12 -11.90 8.24
C SER A 19 -10.68 -11.47 7.96
N ALA A 20 -9.74 -12.03 8.75
CA ALA A 20 -8.31 -11.82 8.57
C ALA A 20 -7.82 -12.25 7.18
N ARG A 21 -8.38 -13.33 6.63
CA ARG A 21 -8.06 -13.82 5.28
C ARG A 21 -8.47 -12.81 4.18
N LYS A 22 -9.67 -12.22 4.28
CA LYS A 22 -10.09 -11.15 3.36
C LYS A 22 -9.20 -9.91 3.46
N ALA A 23 -8.78 -9.54 4.67
CA ALA A 23 -7.86 -8.43 4.88
C ALA A 23 -6.49 -8.69 4.21
N ALA A 24 -5.99 -9.92 4.29
CA ALA A 24 -4.74 -10.32 3.65
C ALA A 24 -4.83 -10.28 2.11
N LEU A 25 -5.91 -10.80 1.54
CA LEU A 25 -6.16 -10.76 0.09
C LEU A 25 -6.18 -9.32 -0.43
N TRP A 26 -6.83 -8.42 0.31
CA TRP A 26 -6.90 -7.01 -0.05
C TRP A 26 -5.53 -6.32 0.04
N ALA A 27 -4.75 -6.64 1.08
CA ALA A 27 -3.38 -6.14 1.23
C ALA A 27 -2.46 -6.59 0.08
N VAL A 28 -2.50 -7.87 -0.29
CA VAL A 28 -1.72 -8.40 -1.43
C VAL A 28 -2.14 -7.72 -2.72
N HIS A 29 -3.44 -7.62 -2.98
CA HIS A 29 -3.96 -6.91 -4.15
C HIS A 29 -3.46 -5.46 -4.21
N GLN A 30 -3.46 -4.74 -3.08
CA GLN A 30 -2.97 -3.36 -3.02
C GLN A 30 -1.48 -3.25 -3.37
N VAL A 31 -0.65 -4.19 -2.91
CA VAL A 31 0.78 -4.21 -3.27
C VAL A 31 0.99 -4.58 -4.74
N MET A 32 0.21 -5.53 -5.26
CA MET A 32 0.28 -5.90 -6.68
C MET A 32 -0.18 -4.77 -7.62
N GLN A 33 -0.96 -3.81 -7.13
CA GLN A 33 -1.34 -2.61 -7.87
C GLN A 33 -0.32 -1.47 -7.82
N GLN A 34 0.81 -1.61 -7.11
CA GLN A 34 1.87 -0.57 -7.00
C GLN A 34 2.65 -0.34 -8.31
N VAL A 35 2.15 -0.79 -9.47
CA VAL A 35 2.82 -0.70 -10.77
C VAL A 35 2.51 0.60 -11.53
N LEU A 36 1.70 1.51 -10.95
CA LEU A 36 1.57 2.88 -11.47
C LEU A 36 2.22 3.86 -10.48
N PRO A 37 3.23 4.64 -10.90
CA PRO A 37 3.58 5.84 -10.17
C PRO A 37 2.36 6.77 -10.24
N THR A 38 1.60 6.86 -9.14
CA THR A 38 0.74 8.01 -8.91
C THR A 38 1.67 9.17 -8.63
N ASP A 39 1.90 10.00 -9.65
CA ASP A 39 2.32 11.37 -9.46
C ASP A 39 1.28 12.05 -8.55
N GLU A 40 1.47 11.98 -7.24
CA GLU A 40 0.80 12.87 -6.30
C GLU A 40 1.48 14.25 -6.35
N ASP A 41 1.53 14.84 -7.56
CA ASP A 41 1.74 16.28 -7.70
C ASP A 41 0.39 16.95 -7.46
N SER A 42 -0.05 16.95 -6.20
CA SER A 42 -0.90 18.03 -5.70
C SER A 42 -0.04 19.28 -5.58
N GLY A 43 0.42 19.78 -6.73
CA GLY A 43 1.04 21.08 -6.94
C GLY A 43 0.05 22.16 -6.56
N SER A 44 -0.05 22.40 -5.26
CA SER A 44 -0.74 23.56 -4.70
C SER A 44 -0.02 24.78 -5.22
N LEU A 45 -0.58 25.41 -6.26
CA LEU A 45 -0.17 26.70 -6.80
C LEU A 45 -0.02 27.72 -5.65
N PRO A 46 1.16 28.34 -5.44
CA PRO A 46 1.17 29.71 -4.98
C PRO A 46 1.06 30.58 -6.23
N ALA A 47 -0.17 30.98 -6.56
CA ALA A 47 -0.38 32.18 -7.36
C ALA A 47 0.21 33.35 -6.58
N SER A 48 1.42 33.78 -6.91
CA SER A 48 1.96 35.07 -6.49
C SER A 48 3.07 35.49 -7.45
N GLY A 49 2.65 36.11 -8.55
CA GLY A 49 3.52 37.00 -9.29
C GLY A 49 3.84 38.20 -8.40
N SER A 50 5.14 38.43 -8.17
CA SER A 50 5.85 39.71 -7.96
C SER A 50 6.94 39.58 -6.88
N SER A 51 8.17 39.36 -7.36
CA SER A 51 9.48 39.47 -6.71
C SER A 51 9.73 40.84 -6.01
N PRO A 52 10.95 41.12 -5.48
CA PRO A 52 11.82 40.38 -4.56
C PRO A 52 12.29 41.28 -3.37
N THR A 53 12.95 40.71 -2.36
CA THR A 53 13.94 41.48 -1.57
C THR A 53 15.04 40.54 -1.04
N PRO A 54 16.33 40.83 -1.28
CA PRO A 54 17.43 39.98 -0.81
C PRO A 54 18.06 40.59 0.45
N THR A 55 18.17 39.86 1.57
CA THR A 55 19.14 40.21 2.63
C THR A 55 19.55 38.98 3.46
N SER A 56 20.81 38.59 3.24
CA SER A 56 21.84 38.03 4.15
C SER A 56 21.55 36.86 5.11
N GLN A 57 22.19 35.73 4.76
CA GLN A 57 23.05 34.85 5.57
C GLN A 57 22.72 34.63 7.06
N SER A 58 22.50 33.36 7.43
CA SER A 58 23.30 32.64 8.44
C SER A 58 22.95 31.14 8.44
N GLN A 59 23.89 30.37 7.89
CA GLN A 59 24.29 29.01 8.23
C GLN A 59 23.50 28.25 9.32
N ASP A 60 22.83 27.16 8.95
CA ASP A 60 22.83 25.97 9.79
C ASP A 60 22.87 24.68 8.96
N LYS A 61 23.67 23.74 9.46
CA LYS A 61 24.07 22.47 8.87
C LYS A 61 23.06 21.40 9.29
N SER A 62 23.01 20.30 8.52
CA SER A 62 22.26 19.05 8.79
C SER A 62 20.75 19.19 8.52
N SER A 63 20.07 18.39 7.70
CA SER A 63 20.22 16.98 7.41
C SER A 63 19.46 16.70 6.11
N ASP A 64 20.14 16.08 5.16
CA ASP A 64 19.64 14.95 4.36
C ASP A 64 18.09 14.84 4.25
N ARG A 65 17.50 15.39 3.19
CA ARG A 65 16.15 15.02 2.76
C ARG A 65 16.32 13.84 1.80
N PRO A 66 15.98 12.60 2.19
CA PRO A 66 16.00 11.52 1.24
C PRO A 66 14.82 11.73 0.27
N ASP A 67 15.21 11.85 -0.99
CA ASP A 67 14.66 11.10 -2.11
C ASP A 67 13.13 11.03 -2.23
N GLY A 68 12.58 11.69 -3.25
CA GLY A 68 11.17 11.63 -3.65
C GLY A 68 10.74 10.28 -4.23
N SER A 69 11.34 9.19 -3.75
CA SER A 69 11.01 7.83 -4.12
C SER A 69 9.95 7.34 -3.14
N THR A 70 8.71 7.20 -3.60
CA THR A 70 7.67 6.53 -2.82
C THR A 70 8.21 5.15 -2.43
N PRO A 71 8.27 4.82 -1.11
CA PRO A 71 8.87 3.57 -0.69
C PRO A 71 8.07 2.41 -1.29
N VAL A 72 8.69 1.65 -2.19
CA VAL A 72 8.12 0.43 -2.74
C VAL A 72 7.76 -0.47 -1.56
N ALA A 73 6.47 -0.80 -1.42
CA ALA A 73 6.07 -1.67 -0.33
C ALA A 73 6.42 -3.11 -0.71
N VAL A 74 7.31 -3.70 0.06
CA VAL A 74 7.79 -5.06 -0.15
C VAL A 74 7.07 -5.96 0.84
N LEU A 75 6.30 -6.92 0.31
CA LEU A 75 5.77 -8.01 1.09
C LEU A 75 6.91 -8.95 1.47
N ASP A 76 6.97 -9.32 2.75
CA ASP A 76 7.84 -10.37 3.24
C ASP A 76 7.21 -11.75 2.95
N GLY A 77 7.90 -12.85 3.29
CA GLY A 77 7.38 -14.21 3.09
C GLY A 77 6.09 -14.53 3.85
N ARG A 78 5.71 -13.68 4.81
CA ARG A 78 4.51 -13.85 5.65
C ARG A 78 3.74 -12.54 5.79
N VAL A 79 2.41 -12.66 5.88
CA VAL A 79 1.48 -11.58 6.19
C VAL A 79 0.97 -11.79 7.61
N ARG A 80 1.16 -10.78 8.46
CA ARG A 80 0.68 -10.71 9.84
C ARG A 80 -0.55 -9.83 9.92
N ILE A 81 -1.62 -10.32 10.54
CA ILE A 81 -2.91 -9.64 10.65
C ILE A 81 -3.39 -9.64 12.10
N SER A 82 -3.80 -8.47 12.60
CA SER A 82 -4.36 -8.34 13.95
C SER A 82 -5.53 -7.37 13.97
N GLU A 83 -6.52 -7.60 14.84
CA GLU A 83 -7.62 -6.66 15.07
C GLU A 83 -7.26 -5.55 16.06
N ARG A 84 -6.14 -5.71 16.79
CA ARG A 84 -5.79 -4.88 17.96
C ARG A 84 -4.63 -3.92 17.72
N GLY A 85 -3.90 -4.05 16.61
CA GLY A 85 -2.78 -3.17 16.25
C GLY A 85 -1.63 -3.90 15.55
N TYR A 86 -0.59 -3.15 15.18
CA TYR A 86 0.62 -3.70 14.55
C TYR A 86 1.54 -4.40 15.57
N ASP A 87 2.48 -5.21 15.06
CA ASP A 87 3.57 -5.83 15.83
C ASP A 87 3.14 -6.60 17.09
N ARG A 88 1.97 -7.25 17.05
CA ARG A 88 1.50 -8.12 18.16
C ARG A 88 1.82 -9.59 17.91
N ASN A 89 2.12 -10.30 18.99
CA ASN A 89 2.42 -11.73 18.96
C ASN A 89 1.16 -12.61 18.89
N ASP A 90 -0.03 -12.07 19.21
CA ASP A 90 -1.34 -12.72 19.07
C ASP A 90 -1.96 -12.48 17.67
N CYS A 91 -1.13 -12.34 16.63
CA CYS A 91 -1.58 -12.08 15.26
C CYS A 91 -1.81 -13.38 14.47
N ALA A 92 -2.75 -13.33 13.53
CA ALA A 92 -2.89 -14.35 12.51
C ALA A 92 -1.77 -14.18 11.49
N GLU A 93 -1.05 -15.26 11.19
CA GLU A 93 0.05 -15.24 10.25
C GLU A 93 -0.20 -16.22 9.11
N MET A 94 0.02 -15.78 7.88
CA MET A 94 -0.19 -16.60 6.68
C MET A 94 0.96 -16.41 5.69
N PRO A 95 1.38 -17.46 4.96
CA PRO A 95 2.38 -17.35 3.92
C PRO A 95 1.89 -16.41 2.82
N THR A 96 2.68 -15.41 2.45
CA THR A 96 2.30 -14.45 1.41
C THR A 96 1.95 -15.16 0.10
N MET A 97 2.68 -16.22 -0.25
CA MET A 97 2.38 -16.97 -1.46
C MET A 97 1.07 -17.75 -1.43
N GLU A 98 0.60 -18.16 -0.24
CA GLU A 98 -0.72 -18.78 -0.13
C GLU A 98 -1.81 -17.75 -0.48
N VAL A 99 -1.68 -16.53 0.04
CA VAL A 99 -2.62 -15.44 -0.21
C VAL A 99 -2.59 -15.00 -1.68
N VAL A 100 -1.40 -14.91 -2.29
CA VAL A 100 -1.25 -14.60 -3.72
C VAL A 100 -1.87 -15.70 -4.60
N ALA A 101 -1.69 -16.97 -4.24
CA ALA A 101 -2.29 -18.07 -4.98
C ALA A 101 -3.82 -18.02 -4.91
N GLU A 102 -4.39 -17.76 -3.74
CA GLU A 102 -5.84 -17.58 -3.57
C GLU A 102 -6.35 -16.38 -4.38
N TRP A 103 -5.65 -15.24 -4.32
CA TRP A 103 -5.99 -14.08 -5.14
C TRP A 103 -5.99 -14.42 -6.64
N ASN A 104 -4.96 -15.12 -7.13
CA ASN A 104 -4.87 -15.52 -8.54
C ASN A 104 -6.03 -16.44 -8.95
N GLN A 105 -6.43 -17.38 -8.07
CA GLN A 105 -7.60 -18.23 -8.33
C GLN A 105 -8.88 -17.40 -8.47
N MET A 106 -9.07 -16.35 -7.68
CA MET A 106 -10.23 -15.47 -7.80
C MET A 106 -10.21 -14.71 -9.14
N VAL A 107 -9.06 -14.17 -9.54
CA VAL A 107 -8.92 -13.45 -10.83
C VAL A 107 -9.20 -14.38 -12.00
N LEU A 108 -8.63 -15.59 -12.01
CA LEU A 108 -8.89 -16.58 -13.06
C LEU A 108 -10.37 -17.02 -13.11
N THR A 109 -11.01 -17.12 -11.95
CA THR A 109 -12.45 -17.44 -11.87
C THR A 109 -13.29 -16.32 -12.47
N LEU A 110 -12.97 -15.05 -12.17
CA LEU A 110 -13.65 -13.89 -12.74
C LEU A 110 -13.43 -13.81 -14.26
N ASP A 111 -12.22 -14.06 -14.75
CA ASP A 111 -11.90 -14.05 -16.18
C ASP A 111 -12.69 -15.12 -16.94
N ARG A 112 -12.80 -16.33 -16.36
CA ARG A 112 -13.60 -17.41 -16.93
C ARG A 112 -15.08 -17.04 -17.03
N LEU A 113 -15.66 -16.43 -15.99
CA LEU A 113 -17.06 -15.98 -16.01
C LEU A 113 -17.29 -14.90 -17.06
N HIS A 114 -16.36 -13.94 -17.15
CA HIS A 114 -16.41 -12.86 -18.13
C HIS A 114 -16.33 -13.38 -19.57
N GLN A 115 -15.47 -14.38 -19.82
CA GLN A 115 -15.37 -15.02 -21.12
C GLN A 115 -16.64 -15.77 -21.49
N MET A 116 -17.27 -16.49 -20.54
CA MET A 116 -18.55 -17.15 -20.79
C MET A 116 -19.66 -16.15 -21.15
N MET A 117 -19.72 -14.99 -20.49
CA MET A 117 -20.69 -13.94 -20.80
C MET A 117 -20.48 -13.29 -22.17
N ARG A 118 -19.23 -13.18 -22.64
CA ARG A 118 -18.93 -12.59 -23.96
C ARG A 118 -19.22 -13.53 -25.13
N HIS A 119 -19.36 -14.82 -24.87
CA HIS A 119 -19.63 -15.85 -25.88
C HIS A 119 -21.07 -16.40 -25.81
N ALA A 120 -21.94 -15.78 -24.99
CA ALA A 120 -23.38 -16.07 -24.89
C ALA A 120 -24.19 -15.00 -25.61
#